data_AF-A0A0C1S003-F1
#
_entry.id   AF-A0A0C1S003-F1
#
_cell.length_a   1.000
_cell.length_b   1.000
_cell.length_c   1.000
_cell.angle_alpha   90.00
_cell.angle_beta   90.00
_cell.angle_gamma   90.00
#
_symmetry.space_group_name_H-M   'P 1'
#
loop_
_entity.id
_entity.type
_entity.pdbx_description
1 polymer ?
#
loop_
_entity_poly.entity_id
_entity_poly.type
_entity_poly.pdbx_seq_one_letter_code
_entity_poly.pdbx_strand_id
1 'polypeptide(L)'
;MLERKNDISIYIFLFKIILSLFFSFFISFLLSRIFYKDRPFVVGIKSNILCHKLNSSFPSMHGSISFTISLSYLIWTNSRFRVLMLFPSFIICWARVFLGVHWTSDMISSFIISLISCMIAGYIWKNYHNLLTNFFKKKINLSRK
;
A
#
# COMPACT_ATOMS: atom_id res chain seq x y z
N MET A 1 -5.63 6.43 31.66
CA MET A 1 -6.65 6.73 30.61
C MET A 1 -6.01 7.10 29.26
N LEU A 2 -4.90 7.85 29.27
CA LEU A 2 -4.14 8.22 28.05
C LEU A 2 -3.53 7.02 27.32
N GLU A 3 -2.91 6.06 28.03
CA GLU A 3 -2.35 4.84 27.41
C GLU A 3 -3.39 4.02 26.65
N ARG A 4 -4.59 3.81 27.22
CA ARG A 4 -5.69 3.11 26.54
C ARG A 4 -6.13 3.78 25.23
N LYS A 5 -6.10 5.12 25.19
CA LYS A 5 -6.50 5.88 23.99
C LYS A 5 -5.45 5.70 22.89
N ASN A 6 -4.17 5.67 23.25
CA ASN A 6 -3.07 5.42 22.33
C ASN A 6 -3.09 3.99 21.79
N ASP A 7 -3.30 2.98 22.65
CA ASP A 7 -3.41 1.57 22.24
C ASP A 7 -4.46 1.39 21.13
N ILE A 8 -5.69 1.85 21.38
CA ILE A 8 -6.81 1.72 20.43
C ILE A 8 -6.50 2.46 19.12
N SER A 9 -5.91 3.65 19.19
CA SER A 9 -5.58 4.44 17.99
C SER A 9 -4.59 3.72 17.07
N ILE A 10 -3.62 3.00 17.64
CA ILE A 10 -2.63 2.21 16.90
C ILE A 10 -3.32 1.03 16.22
N TYR A 11 -4.17 0.26 16.92
CA TYR A 11 -4.90 -0.85 16.30
C TYR A 11 -5.80 -0.39 15.15
N ILE A 12 -6.46 0.76 15.30
CA ILE A 12 -7.28 1.34 14.24
C ILE A 12 -6.44 1.72 13.03
N PHE A 13 -5.28 2.36 13.25
CA PHE A 13 -4.38 2.75 12.18
C PHE A 13 -3.86 1.52 11.42
N LEU A 14 -3.39 0.49 12.14
CA LEU A 14 -2.93 -0.76 11.56
C LEU A 14 -4.03 -1.46 10.76
N PHE A 15 -5.26 -1.51 11.29
CA PHE A 15 -6.40 -2.10 10.60
C PHE A 15 -6.66 -1.41 9.25
N LYS A 16 -6.63 -0.08 9.21
CA LYS A 16 -6.81 0.67 7.95
C LYS A 16 -5.70 0.41 6.95
N ILE A 17 -4.45 0.30 7.40
CA ILE A 17 -3.32 -0.06 6.52
C ILE A 17 -3.52 -1.45 5.93
N ILE A 18 -3.86 -2.44 6.76
CA ILE A 18 -4.09 -3.82 6.31
C ILE A 18 -5.22 -3.86 5.29
N LEU A 19 -6.32 -3.14 5.56
CA LEU A 19 -7.44 -3.05 4.64
C LEU A 19 -7.05 -2.39 3.31
N SER A 20 -6.23 -1.34 3.35
CA SER A 20 -5.73 -0.68 2.14
C SER A 20 -4.81 -1.59 1.33
N LEU A 21 -3.92 -2.33 1.99
CA LEU A 21 -3.05 -3.30 1.33
C LEU A 21 -3.85 -4.42 0.67
N PHE A 22 -4.89 -4.91 1.35
CA PHE A 22 -5.81 -5.90 0.79
C PHE A 22 -6.44 -5.40 -0.51
N PHE A 23 -7.05 -4.21 -0.52
CA PHE A 23 -7.65 -3.64 -1.74
C PHE A 23 -6.60 -3.35 -2.81
N SER A 24 -5.43 -2.84 -2.42
CA SER A 24 -4.33 -2.55 -3.35
C SER A 24 -3.86 -3.81 -4.05
N PHE A 25 -3.70 -4.92 -3.34
CA PHE A 25 -3.36 -6.21 -3.92
C PHE A 25 -4.50 -6.80 -4.75
N PHE A 26 -5.73 -6.71 -4.28
CA PHE A 26 -6.88 -7.22 -5.00
C PHE A 26 -7.04 -6.52 -6.36
N ILE A 27 -7.01 -5.19 -6.37
CA ILE A 27 -7.06 -4.38 -7.61
C ILE A 27 -5.85 -4.66 -8.49
N SER A 28 -4.64 -4.71 -7.92
CA SER A 28 -3.42 -5.04 -8.66
C SER A 28 -3.50 -6.41 -9.32
N PHE A 29 -4.03 -7.41 -8.61
CA PHE A 29 -4.22 -8.76 -9.11
C PHE A 29 -5.22 -8.78 -10.27
N LEU A 30 -6.37 -8.13 -10.14
CA LEU A 30 -7.36 -8.04 -11.22
C LEU A 30 -6.77 -7.36 -12.47
N LEU A 31 -6.08 -6.23 -12.30
CA LEU A 31 -5.44 -5.51 -13.40
C LEU A 31 -4.35 -6.34 -14.08
N SER A 32 -3.58 -7.11 -13.31
CA SER A 32 -2.53 -7.97 -13.88
C SER A 32 -3.08 -9.10 -14.76
N ARG A 33 -4.34 -9.50 -14.54
CA ARG A 33 -5.05 -10.51 -15.35
C ARG A 33 -5.67 -9.92 -16.61
N ILE A 34 -6.06 -8.65 -16.56
CA ILE A 34 -6.70 -7.95 -17.69
C ILE A 34 -5.62 -7.38 -18.63
N PHE A 35 -4.57 -6.78 -18.07
CA PHE A 35 -3.51 -6.11 -18.81
C PHE A 35 -2.19 -6.85 -18.63
N TYR A 36 -1.93 -7.82 -19.50
CA TYR A 36 -0.61 -8.43 -19.60
C TYR A 36 0.34 -7.47 -20.31
N LYS A 37 1.38 -7.02 -19.61
CA LYS A 37 2.37 -6.09 -20.16
C LYS A 37 3.78 -6.64 -19.98
N ASP A 38 4.50 -6.77 -21.08
CA ASP A 38 5.88 -7.24 -21.08
C ASP A 38 6.81 -6.28 -20.33
N ARG A 39 7.80 -6.87 -19.65
CA ARG A 39 8.81 -6.11 -18.90
C ARG A 39 9.86 -5.53 -19.87
N PRO A 40 10.50 -4.39 -19.53
CA PRO A 40 11.49 -3.77 -20.42
C PRO A 40 12.64 -4.71 -20.83
N PHE A 41 13.06 -5.64 -19.95
CA PHE A 41 14.10 -6.63 -20.28
C PHE A 41 13.65 -7.68 -21.30
N VAL A 42 12.35 -7.95 -21.43
CA VAL A 42 11.80 -8.92 -22.39
C VAL A 42 11.87 -8.35 -23.81
N VAL A 43 11.70 -7.03 -23.95
CA VAL A 43 11.76 -6.30 -25.23
C VAL A 43 13.21 -5.93 -25.61
N GLY A 44 14.22 -6.41 -24.88
CA GLY A 44 15.63 -6.20 -25.20
C GLY A 44 16.17 -4.80 -24.88
N ILE A 45 15.43 -3.97 -24.14
CA ILE A 45 15.83 -2.58 -23.82
C ILE A 45 16.96 -2.56 -22.76
N LYS A 46 17.01 -3.56 -21.86
CA LYS A 46 18.05 -3.72 -20.83
C LYS A 46 18.32 -5.20 -20.55
N SER A 47 19.56 -5.51 -20.14
CA SER A 47 19.94 -6.85 -19.69
C SER A 47 19.21 -7.25 -18.40
N ASN A 48 18.84 -8.53 -18.28
CA ASN A 48 18.14 -9.06 -17.11
C ASN A 48 19.10 -9.24 -15.92
N ILE A 49 19.45 -8.12 -15.26
CA ILE A 49 20.44 -8.08 -14.18
C ILE A 49 20.00 -8.88 -12.94
N LEU A 50 18.68 -9.14 -12.77
CA LEU A 50 18.10 -9.73 -11.55
C LEU A 50 17.45 -11.12 -11.74
N CYS A 51 17.65 -11.78 -12.88
CA CYS A 51 17.05 -13.10 -13.18
C CYS A 51 15.55 -13.18 -12.82
N HIS A 52 14.78 -12.18 -13.26
CA HIS A 52 13.37 -12.05 -12.85
C HIS A 52 12.46 -12.93 -13.73
N LYS A 53 11.47 -13.61 -13.12
CA LYS A 53 10.48 -14.45 -13.82
C LYS A 53 9.67 -13.65 -14.88
N LEU A 54 9.28 -14.33 -15.96
CA LEU A 54 8.42 -13.86 -17.05
C LEU A 54 6.96 -13.71 -16.61
N ASN A 55 6.71 -12.78 -15.68
CA ASN A 55 5.37 -12.46 -15.20
C ASN A 55 5.03 -11.02 -15.60
N SER A 56 3.74 -10.69 -15.69
CA SER A 56 3.28 -9.34 -16.04
C SER A 56 4.03 -8.27 -15.24
N SER A 57 4.43 -7.21 -15.93
CA SER A 57 5.06 -6.02 -15.33
C SER A 57 4.06 -5.13 -14.58
N PHE A 58 2.77 -5.31 -14.85
CA PHE A 58 1.73 -4.35 -14.50
C PHE A 58 0.71 -4.91 -13.50
N PRO A 59 0.34 -4.14 -12.46
CA PRO A 59 1.10 -3.03 -11.85
C PRO A 59 2.25 -3.55 -10.97
N SER A 60 3.10 -2.67 -10.45
CA SER A 60 4.21 -3.11 -9.60
C SER A 60 3.77 -3.44 -8.18
N MET A 61 3.90 -4.71 -7.76
CA MET A 61 3.66 -5.10 -6.36
C MET A 61 4.52 -4.31 -5.36
N HIS A 62 5.78 -4.01 -5.72
CA HIS A 62 6.70 -3.24 -4.86
C HIS A 62 6.22 -1.78 -4.73
N GLY A 63 5.76 -1.18 -5.84
CA GLY A 63 5.13 0.14 -5.83
C GLY A 63 3.84 0.14 -5.00
N SER A 64 2.97 -0.84 -5.20
CA SER A 64 1.68 -0.94 -4.51
C SER A 64 1.85 -1.06 -2.98
N ILE A 65 2.83 -1.79 -2.48
CA ILE A 65 3.09 -1.88 -1.02
C ILE A 65 3.63 -0.57 -0.49
N SER A 66 4.73 -0.09 -1.10
CA SER A 66 5.45 1.09 -0.61
C SER A 66 4.57 2.34 -0.63
N PHE A 67 3.86 2.60 -1.74
CA PHE A 67 2.93 3.73 -1.81
C PHE A 67 1.73 3.56 -0.88
N THR A 68 1.16 2.36 -0.72
CA THR A 68 0.03 2.16 0.22
C THR A 68 0.42 2.52 1.65
N ILE A 69 1.60 2.08 2.11
CA ILE A 69 2.09 2.40 3.46
C ILE A 69 2.33 3.91 3.60
N SER A 70 3.06 4.52 2.67
CA SER A 70 3.38 5.95 2.72
C SER A 70 2.13 6.84 2.63
N LEU A 71 1.19 6.51 1.75
CA LEU A 71 -0.08 7.24 1.60
C LEU A 71 -0.97 7.05 2.83
N SER A 72 -1.04 5.85 3.40
CA SER A 72 -1.77 5.62 4.66
C SER A 72 -1.22 6.48 5.80
N TYR A 73 0.11 6.58 5.91
CA TYR A 73 0.76 7.46 6.88
C TYR A 73 0.48 8.94 6.59
N LEU A 74 0.56 9.34 5.32
CA LEU A 74 0.29 10.70 4.87
C LEU A 74 -1.15 11.16 5.20
N ILE A 75 -2.13 10.31 4.94
CA ILE A 75 -3.56 10.65 5.04
C ILE A 75 -4.07 10.58 6.48
N TRP A 76 -3.61 9.61 7.28
CA TRP A 76 -4.20 9.33 8.59
C TRP A 76 -3.35 9.73 9.80
N THR A 77 -2.16 10.30 9.59
CA THR A 77 -1.34 10.82 10.70
C THR A 77 -1.20 12.34 10.66
N ASN A 78 -1.13 12.94 11.85
CA ASN A 78 -0.87 14.36 12.04
C ASN A 78 0.62 14.66 12.26
N SER A 79 1.51 13.75 11.85
CA SER A 79 2.95 13.94 11.98
C SER A 79 3.44 15.04 11.05
N ARG A 80 4.34 15.91 11.53
CA ARG A 80 5.02 16.92 10.70
C ARG A 80 5.87 16.27 9.59
N PHE A 81 6.29 15.02 9.80
CA PHE A 81 7.13 14.26 8.88
C PHE A 81 6.33 13.35 7.93
N ARG A 82 5.00 13.49 7.87
CA ARG A 82 4.15 12.62 7.07
C ARG A 82 4.44 12.63 5.57
N VAL A 83 4.88 13.77 5.04
CA VAL A 83 5.27 13.91 3.62
C VAL A 83 6.60 13.20 3.34
N LEU A 84 7.53 13.18 4.31
CA LEU A 84 8.83 12.51 4.15
C LEU A 84 8.68 11.00 3.94
N MET A 85 7.59 10.39 4.41
CA MET A 85 7.33 8.97 4.17
C MET A 85 7.11 8.62 2.70
N LEU A 86 6.81 9.59 1.82
CA LEU A 86 6.74 9.33 0.37
C LEU A 86 8.12 9.12 -0.26
N PHE A 87 9.16 9.75 0.29
CA PHE A 87 10.52 9.70 -0.25
C PHE A 87 11.08 8.28 -0.42
N PRO A 88 11.05 7.39 0.59
CA PRO A 88 11.53 6.02 0.41
C PRO A 88 10.75 5.25 -0.66
N SER A 89 9.44 5.50 -0.82
CA SER A 89 8.62 4.85 -1.83
C SER A 89 8.99 5.30 -3.25
N PHE A 90 9.31 6.58 -3.43
CA PHE A 90 9.86 7.06 -4.70
C PHE A 90 11.24 6.47 -5.00
N ILE A 91 12.12 6.32 -4.01
CA ILE A 91 13.42 5.64 -4.19
C ILE A 91 13.22 4.20 -4.64
N ILE A 92 12.34 3.45 -3.98
CA ILE A 92 12.03 2.06 -4.35
C ILE A 92 11.51 2.01 -5.79
N CYS A 93 10.56 2.87 -6.14
CA CYS A 93 9.98 2.88 -7.49
C CYS A 93 11.01 3.27 -8.56
N TRP A 94 11.85 4.27 -8.27
CA TRP A 94 12.91 4.70 -9.18
C TRP A 94 13.95 3.60 -9.37
N ALA A 95 14.38 2.92 -8.31
CA ALA A 95 15.29 1.79 -8.41
C ALA A 95 14.74 0.69 -9.34
N ARG A 96 13.43 0.40 -9.27
CA ARG A 96 12.78 -0.62 -10.13
C ARG A 96 12.71 -0.21 -11.60
N VAL A 97 12.53 1.08 -11.89
CA VAL A 97 12.58 1.63 -13.26
C VAL A 97 14.02 1.65 -13.77
N PHE A 98 14.97 2.12 -12.96
CA PHE A 98 16.39 2.21 -13.31
C PHE A 98 16.98 0.83 -13.63
N LEU A 99 16.61 -0.19 -12.87
CA LEU A 99 17.00 -1.59 -13.11
C LEU A 99 16.31 -2.23 -14.32
N GLY A 100 15.40 -1.53 -15.01
CA GLY A 100 14.72 -2.04 -16.21
C GLY A 100 13.67 -3.12 -15.95
N VAL A 101 13.21 -3.25 -14.70
CA VAL A 101 12.29 -4.32 -14.29
C VAL A 101 10.83 -3.92 -14.48
N HIS A 102 10.56 -2.61 -14.51
CA HIS A 102 9.23 -2.01 -14.69
C HIS A 102 9.32 -0.72 -15.50
N TRP A 103 8.22 -0.36 -16.14
CA TRP A 103 8.04 0.93 -16.79
C TRP A 103 7.66 2.01 -15.79
N THR A 104 7.95 3.28 -16.12
CA THR A 104 7.49 4.43 -15.33
C THR A 104 5.98 4.44 -15.16
N SER A 105 5.23 4.09 -16.20
CA SER A 105 3.77 3.95 -16.15
C SER A 105 3.31 2.93 -15.10
N ASP A 106 4.06 1.84 -14.89
CA ASP A 106 3.68 0.79 -13.94
C ASP A 106 3.76 1.33 -12.50
N MET A 107 4.69 2.24 -12.23
CA MET A 107 4.83 2.92 -10.94
C MET A 107 3.74 3.98 -10.73
N ILE A 108 3.39 4.72 -11.78
CA ILE A 108 2.28 5.69 -11.74
C ILE A 108 0.96 4.96 -11.44
N SER A 109 0.70 3.84 -12.11
CA SER A 109 -0.49 3.03 -11.85
C SER A 109 -0.49 2.45 -10.43
N SER A 110 0.65 1.96 -9.92
CA SER A 110 0.75 1.54 -8.52
C SER A 110 0.43 2.67 -7.54
N PHE A 111 0.90 3.90 -7.78
CA PHE A 111 0.56 5.05 -6.95
C PHE A 111 -0.94 5.33 -6.93
N ILE A 112 -1.59 5.35 -8.11
CA ILE A 112 -3.04 5.59 -8.24
C ILE A 112 -3.83 4.48 -7.54
N ILE A 113 -3.47 3.21 -7.74
CA ILE A 113 -4.14 2.07 -7.09
C ILE A 113 -4.01 2.15 -5.57
N SER A 114 -2.82 2.47 -5.05
CA SER A 114 -2.60 2.67 -3.62
C SER A 114 -3.46 3.81 -3.07
N LEU A 115 -3.55 4.94 -3.77
CA LEU A 115 -4.40 6.07 -3.36
C LEU A 115 -5.88 5.68 -3.29
N ILE A 116 -6.41 5.04 -4.34
CA ILE A 116 -7.79 4.54 -4.39
C ILE A 116 -8.04 3.55 -3.24
N SER A 117 -7.10 2.66 -2.96
CA SER A 117 -7.22 1.67 -1.90
C SER A 117 -7.28 2.31 -0.51
N CYS A 118 -6.45 3.34 -0.26
CA CYS A 118 -6.53 4.14 0.96
C CYS A 118 -7.88 4.86 1.08
N MET A 119 -8.43 5.40 -0.02
CA MET A 119 -9.75 6.04 -0.02
C MET A 119 -10.86 5.05 0.32
N ILE A 120 -10.85 3.85 -0.27
CA ILE A 120 -11.82 2.78 0.03
C ILE A 120 -11.75 2.39 1.50
N ALA A 121 -10.54 2.14 2.03
CA ALA A 121 -10.36 1.80 3.44
C ALA A 121 -10.82 2.94 4.37
N GLY A 122 -10.56 4.20 4.00
CA GLY A 122 -11.03 5.38 4.71
C GLY A 122 -12.56 5.50 4.71
N TYR A 123 -13.21 5.20 3.58
CA TYR A 123 -14.66 5.18 3.44
C TYR A 123 -15.32 4.10 4.30
N ILE A 124 -14.79 2.87 4.24
CA ILE A 124 -15.24 1.76 5.10
C ILE A 124 -15.11 2.15 6.58
N TRP A 125 -13.97 2.73 6.95
CA TRP A 125 -13.79 3.21 8.32
C TRP A 125 -14.84 4.24 8.72
N LYS A 126 -15.09 5.26 7.89
CA LYS A 126 -16.08 6.30 8.17
C LYS A 126 -17.46 5.70 8.49
N ASN A 127 -17.89 4.70 7.73
CA ASN A 127 -19.21 4.09 7.88
C ASN A 127 -19.31 3.11 9.05
N TYR A 128 -18.22 2.40 9.40
CA TYR A 128 -18.25 1.32 10.39
C TYR A 128 -17.42 1.60 11.66
N HIS A 129 -16.90 2.83 11.85
CA HIS A 129 -15.99 3.16 12.96
C HIS A 129 -16.56 2.83 14.34
N ASN A 130 -17.85 3.05 14.58
CA ASN A 130 -18.48 2.76 15.88
C ASN A 130 -18.44 1.28 16.24
N LEU A 131 -18.81 0.40 15.30
CA LEU A 131 -18.77 -1.05 15.48
C LEU A 131 -17.34 -1.55 15.66
N LEU A 132 -16.43 -1.11 14.78
CA LEU A 132 -15.01 -1.52 14.81
C LEU A 132 -14.32 -1.07 16.10
N THR A 133 -14.55 0.17 16.54
CA THR A 133 -13.95 0.70 17.76
C THR A 133 -14.46 -0.04 19.00
N ASN A 134 -15.75 -0.39 19.05
CA ASN A 134 -16.32 -1.16 20.15
C ASN A 134 -15.76 -2.59 20.19
N PHE A 135 -15.57 -3.22 19.02
CA PHE A 135 -14.91 -4.52 18.91
C PHE A 135 -13.48 -4.50 19.47
N PHE A 136 -12.65 -3.54 19.05
CA PHE A 136 -11.27 -3.42 19.54
C PHE A 136 -11.21 -3.13 21.05
N LYS A 137 -12.07 -2.22 21.56
CA LYS A 137 -12.18 -1.94 23.00
C LYS A 137 -12.48 -3.21 23.80
N LYS A 138 -13.46 -4.01 23.36
CA LYS A 138 -13.85 -5.26 24.03
C LYS A 138 -12.69 -6.25 24.05
N LYS A 139 -11.98 -6.43 22.94
CA LYS A 139 -10.87 -7.37 22.81
C LYS A 139 -9.67 -7.00 23.68
N ILE A 140 -9.28 -5.71 23.71
CA ILE A 140 -8.17 -5.22 24.56
C ILE A 140 -8.49 -5.41 26.04
N ASN A 141 -9.74 -5.17 26.45
CA ASN A 141 -10.16 -5.36 27.84
C ASN A 141 -10.15 -6.84 28.27
N LEU A 142 -10.43 -7.78 27.35
CA LEU A 142 -10.37 -9.22 27.63
C LEU A 142 -8.94 -9.74 27.76
N SER A 143 -8.00 -9.21 26.96
CA SER A 143 -6.59 -9.66 26.96
C SER A 143 -5.79 -9.21 28.19
N ARG A 144 -6.34 -8.33 29.02
CA ARG A 144 -5.67 -7.77 30.22
C ARG A 144 -6.29 -8.26 31.54
N LYS A 145 -7.23 -9.20 31.48
CA LYS A 145 -7.71 -9.99 32.62
C LYS A 145 -6.99 -11.33 32.64
#